data_AF-A0A955PV18-F1
#
_entry.id   AF-A0A955PV18-F1
#
_cell.length_a   1.000
_cell.length_b   1.000
_cell.length_c   1.000
_cell.angle_alpha   90.00
_cell.angle_beta   90.00
_cell.angle_gamma   90.00
#
_symmetry.space_group_name_H-M   'P 1'
#
loop_
_entity.id
_entity.type
_entity.pdbx_description
1 polymer ?
#
loop_
_entity_poly.entity_id
_entity_poly.type
_entity_poly.pdbx_seq_one_letter_code
_entity_poly.pdbx_strand_id
1 'polypeptide(L)' 'ALANLGRYAEALDSYQAALTQQPDHADAQHNLEIIKQLLDESSSAEQEGEPPQQSDGSSAKRN' A
#
# COMPACT_ATOMS: atom_id res chain seq x y z
N ALA A 1 5.67 -9.61 -5.59
CA ALA A 1 5.49 -8.74 -6.77
C ALA A 1 5.83 -7.28 -6.41
N LEU A 2 7.08 -6.99 -6.06
CA LEU A 2 7.50 -5.67 -5.55
C LEU A 2 7.90 -4.67 -6.67
N ALA A 3 8.31 -5.18 -7.82
CA ALA A 3 8.75 -4.34 -8.95
C ALA A 3 7.64 -3.46 -9.54
N ASN A 4 6.37 -3.89 -9.42
CA ASN A 4 5.24 -3.09 -9.89
C ASN A 4 4.86 -1.98 -8.90
N LEU A 5 5.10 -2.17 -7.60
CA LEU A 5 4.77 -1.17 -6.57
C LEU A 5 5.58 0.13 -6.72
N GLY A 6 6.87 0.02 -7.04
CA GLY A 6 7.69 1.20 -7.34
C GLY A 6 7.13 2.02 -8.51
N ARG A 7 6.66 1.33 -9.55
CA ARG A 7 6.06 1.98 -10.73
C ARG A 7 4.72 2.64 -10.45
N TYR A 8 3.94 2.12 -9.50
CA TYR A 8 2.66 2.71 -9.09
C TYR A 8 2.85 4.00 -8.31
N ALA A 9 3.85 4.07 -7.43
CA ALA A 9 4.18 5.29 -6.70
C ALA A 9 4.61 6.43 -7.65
N GLU A 10 5.48 6.14 -8.63
CA GLU A 10 5.88 7.11 -9.65
C GLU A 10 4.70 7.57 -10.53
N ALA A 11 3.82 6.63 -10.91
CA ALA A 11 2.64 6.95 -11.70
C ALA A 11 1.67 7.87 -10.94
N LEU A 12 1.48 7.64 -9.64
CA LEU A 12 0.66 8.48 -8.77
C LEU A 12 1.12 9.93 -8.78
N ASP A 13 2.42 10.16 -8.59
CA ASP A 13 3.01 11.50 -8.58
C ASP A 13 2.79 12.20 -9.94
N SER A 14 3.01 11.47 -11.03
CA SER A 14 2.80 11.95 -12.40
C SER A 14 1.34 12.36 -12.66
N TYR A 15 0.37 11.52 -12.28
CA TYR A 15 -1.05 11.83 -12.45
C TYR A 15 -1.51 12.96 -11.53
N GLN A 16 -0.96 13.06 -10.32
CA GLN A 16 -1.30 14.14 -9.40
C GLN A 16 -0.78 15.50 -9.90
N ALA A 17 0.42 15.53 -10.48
CA ALA A 17 0.93 16.71 -11.16
C ALA A 17 0.05 17.09 -12.37
N ALA A 18 -0.37 16.11 -13.17
CA ALA A 18 -1.27 16.33 -14.31
C ALA A 18 -2.62 16.91 -13.86
N LEU A 19 -3.22 16.38 -12.80
CA LEU A 19 -4.49 16.87 -12.23
C LEU A 19 -4.35 18.25 -11.58
N THR A 20 -3.16 18.62 -11.11
CA THR A 20 -2.88 19.97 -10.61
C THR A 20 -2.96 21.00 -11.75
N GLN A 21 -2.50 20.63 -12.95
CA GLN A 21 -2.56 21.50 -14.13
C GLN A 21 -3.93 21.44 -14.82
N GLN A 22 -4.54 20.24 -14.87
CA GLN A 22 -5.82 19.99 -15.50
C GLN A 22 -6.73 19.18 -14.56
N PRO A 23 -7.50 19.85 -13.70
CA PRO A 23 -8.38 19.16 -12.76
C PRO A 23 -9.51 18.40 -13.46
N ASP A 24 -9.82 18.73 -14.72
CA ASP A 24 -10.85 18.09 -15.55
C ASP A 24 -10.33 16.86 -16.35
N HIS A 25 -9.10 16.40 -16.08
CA HIS A 25 -8.53 15.27 -16.83
C HIS A 25 -9.12 13.93 -16.35
N ALA A 26 -10.30 13.58 -16.86
CA ALA A 26 -11.07 12.39 -16.48
C ALA A 26 -10.25 11.09 -16.52
N ASP A 27 -9.42 10.89 -17.55
CA ASP A 27 -8.58 9.71 -17.67
C ASP A 27 -7.51 9.63 -16.57
N ALA A 28 -7.00 10.78 -16.11
CA ALA A 28 -6.00 10.81 -15.03
C ALA A 28 -6.66 10.53 -13.68
N GLN A 29 -7.87 11.04 -13.46
CA GLN A 29 -8.66 10.70 -12.27
C GLN A 29 -8.97 9.20 -12.23
N HIS A 30 -9.42 8.62 -13.34
CA HIS A 30 -9.73 7.20 -13.44
C HIS A 30 -8.48 6.32 -13.21
N ASN A 31 -7.36 6.63 -13.87
CA ASN A 31 -6.11 5.88 -13.70
C ASN A 31 -5.54 6.02 -12.28
N LEU A 32 -5.63 7.20 -11.67
CA LEU A 32 -5.17 7.44 -10.30
C LEU A 32 -5.98 6.64 -9.27
N GLU A 33 -7.29 6.50 -9.48
CA GLU A 33 -8.15 5.69 -8.62
C GLU A 33 -7.83 4.20 -8.70
N ILE A 34 -7.60 3.67 -9.91
CA ILE A 34 -7.15 2.28 -10.12
C ILE A 34 -5.82 2.03 -9.40
N ILE A 35 -4.85 2.95 -9.55
CA ILE A 35 -3.54 2.81 -8.93
C ILE A 35 -3.64 2.79 -7.40
N LYS A 36 -4.50 3.64 -6.82
CA LYS A 36 -4.75 3.65 -5.36
C LYS A 36 -5.32 2.34 -4.85
N GLN A 37 -6.28 1.75 -5.57
CA GLN A 37 -6.86 0.46 -5.20
C GLN A 37 -5.81 -0.65 -5.23
N LEU A 38 -4.99 -0.70 -6.28
CA LEU A 38 -3.92 -1.69 -6.39
C LEU A 38 -2.87 -1.58 -5.27
N LEU A 39 -2.57 -0.36 -4.82
CA LEU A 39 -1.68 -0.12 -3.69
C LEU A 39 -2.29 -0.58 -2.37
N ASP A 40 -3.57 -0.29 -2.12
CA ASP A 40 -4.29 -0.73 -0.92
C ASP A 40 -4.34 -2.27 -0.80
N GLU A 41 -4.62 -2.95 -1.92
CA GLU A 41 -4.60 -4.42 -1.98
C GLU A 41 -3.19 -5.00 -1.77
N SER A 42 -2.16 -4.32 -2.29
CA SER A 42 -0.77 -4.77 -2.17
C SER A 42 -0.18 -4.55 -0.77
N SER A 43 -0.51 -3.42 -0.12
CA SER A 43 -0.13 -3.16 1.26
C SER A 43 -0.86 -4.08 2.24
N SER A 44 -2.11 -4.43 1.93
CA SER A 44 -2.86 -5.43 2.71
C SER A 44 -2.21 -6.83 2.67
N ALA A 45 -1.61 -7.21 1.53
CA ALA A 45 -0.92 -8.49 1.37
C ALA A 45 0.39 -8.59 2.19
N GLU A 46 0.95 -7.47 2.65
CA GLU A 46 2.16 -7.46 3.50
C GLU A 46 1.82 -7.45 4.99
N GLN A 47 0.54 -7.24 5.36
CA GLN A 47 0.11 -7.08 6.76
C GLN A 47 -0.60 -8.31 7.36
N GLU A 48 -0.94 -9.32 6.56
CA GLU A 48 -1.37 -10.65 7.04
C GLU A 48 -0.16 -11.58 7.25
N GLY A 49 0.71 -11.26 8.21
CA GLY A 49 1.89 -12.08 8.50
C GLY A 49 2.46 -12.01 9.92
N GLU A 50 1.93 -11.15 10.79
CA GLU A 50 2.32 -11.13 12.21
C GLU A 50 1.20 -11.76 13.05
N PRO A 51 1.33 -13.03 13.50
CA PRO A 51 0.53 -13.47 14.62
C PRO A 51 0.87 -12.58 15.82
N PRO A 52 -0.12 -12.19 16.64
CA PRO A 52 0.15 -11.39 17.83
C PRO A 52 1.19 -12.12 18.67
N GLN A 53 2.30 -11.43 18.95
CA GLN A 53 3.32 -11.89 19.86
C GLN A 53 2.66 -12.37 21.16
N GLN A 54 2.58 -13.68 21.36
CA GLN A 54 2.46 -14.24 22.71
C GLN A 54 3.84 -14.17 23.36
N SER A 55 4.33 -12.94 23.54
CA SER A 55 5.37 -12.60 24.49
C SER A 55 4.73 -12.49 25.86
N ASP A 56 4.27 -13.61 26.41
CA ASP A 56 4.09 -13.73 27.86
C ASP A 56 5.09 -14.76 28.37
N GLY A 57 6.31 -14.26 28.56
CA GLY A 57 7.23 -14.88 29.49
C GLY A 57 6.64 -14.75 30.90
N SER A 58 6.06 -15.84 31.40
CA SER A 58 6.03 -16.16 32.84
C SER A 58 5.34 -17.50 33.09
N SER A 59 6.14 -18.56 33.29
CA SER A 59 6.05 -19.30 34.55
C SER A 59 7.13 -20.37 34.65
N ALA A 60 8.13 -20.03 35.46
CA ALA A 60 8.83 -20.90 36.37
C ALA A 60 8.27 -22.34 36.49
N LYS A 61 9.06 -23.32 36.06
CA LYS A 61 9.10 -24.65 36.67
C LYS A 61 10.58 -25.00 36.84
N ARG A 62 11.21 -24.44 37.87
CA ARG A 62 11.44 -25.08 39.19
C ARG A 62 12.04 -26.47 39.06
N ASN A 63 13.34 -26.52 39.38
CA ASN A 63 14.13 -27.56 40.05
C ASN A 63 14.05 -29.02 39.56
#